data_AF-A0A389M1Z0-F1
#
_entry.id   AF-A0A389M1Z0-F1
#
_cell.length_a   1.000
_cell.length_b   1.000
_cell.length_c   1.000
_cell.angle_alpha   90.00
_cell.angle_beta   90.00
_cell.angle_gamma   90.00
#
_symmetry.space_group_name_H-M   'P 1'
#
loop_
_entity.id
_entity.type
_entity.pdbx_description
1 polymer ?
#
loop_
_entity_poly.entity_id
_entity_poly.type
_entity_poly.pdbx_seq_one_letter_code
_entity_poly.pdbx_strand_id
1 'polypeptide(L)'
;MKRSKFIKTWNSAKIAYIKKDRQNPIFFITNACGSPPKEASKLDGWPQRSVISDSKTSAGMDRTDDIKKAVYQVLKIGITHQSQRNYKTAIISNLPAYRHQDDYVRPFVNVLWGNEADIESINNKAFISREKLNYIFDYIITLDDTILRGDKI
;
A
#
# COMPACT_ATOMS: atom_id res chain seq x y z
N MET A 1 7.13 -4.60 31.76
CA MET A 1 7.90 -5.71 31.11
C MET A 1 7.21 -6.34 29.89
N LYS A 2 5.91 -6.70 29.94
CA LYS A 2 5.19 -7.34 28.80
C LYS A 2 5.13 -6.51 27.50
N ARG A 3 4.88 -5.20 27.58
CA ARG A 3 4.78 -4.29 26.40
C ARG A 3 6.07 -4.23 25.56
N SER A 4 7.23 -4.26 26.20
CA SER A 4 8.53 -4.26 25.52
C SER A 4 8.74 -5.51 24.66
N LYS A 5 8.26 -6.67 25.13
CA LYS A 5 8.34 -7.93 24.38
C LYS A 5 7.52 -7.86 23.09
N PHE A 6 6.28 -7.36 23.16
CA PHE A 6 5.44 -7.20 21.97
C PHE A 6 6.03 -6.27 20.91
N ILE A 7 6.56 -5.11 21.33
CA ILE A 7 7.21 -4.17 20.40
C ILE A 7 8.45 -4.80 19.74
N LYS A 8 9.27 -5.52 20.51
CA LYS A 8 10.45 -6.22 19.97
C LYS A 8 10.04 -7.29 18.96
N THR A 9 9.02 -8.09 19.28
CA THR A 9 8.49 -9.10 18.36
C THR A 9 7.93 -8.47 17.08
N TRP A 10 7.17 -7.37 17.20
CA TRP A 10 6.67 -6.62 16.06
C TRP A 10 7.79 -6.08 15.16
N ASN A 11 8.82 -5.48 15.75
CA ASN A 11 9.96 -4.96 14.99
C ASN A 11 10.74 -6.08 14.30
N SER A 12 10.93 -7.22 14.98
CA SER A 12 11.55 -8.41 14.37
C SER A 12 10.74 -8.92 13.19
N ALA A 13 9.41 -8.98 13.33
CA ALA A 13 8.47 -9.37 12.29
C ALA A 13 8.59 -8.42 11.08
N LYS A 14 8.48 -7.10 11.32
CA LYS A 14 8.61 -6.05 10.31
C LYS A 14 9.93 -6.17 9.53
N ILE A 15 11.06 -6.28 10.23
CA ILE A 15 12.39 -6.36 9.59
C ILE A 15 12.52 -7.63 8.75
N ALA A 16 12.12 -8.78 9.29
CA ALA A 16 12.18 -10.05 8.57
C ALA A 16 11.31 -10.00 7.30
N TYR A 17 10.12 -9.40 7.39
CA TYR A 17 9.21 -9.18 6.26
C TYR A 17 9.83 -8.31 5.17
N ILE A 18 10.31 -7.11 5.52
CA ILE A 18 10.95 -6.17 4.59
C ILE A 18 12.15 -6.82 3.88
N LYS A 19 13.02 -7.50 4.64
CA LYS A 19 14.26 -8.12 4.12
C LYS A 19 14.04 -9.45 3.39
N LYS A 20 12.81 -9.99 3.40
CA LYS A 20 12.50 -11.33 2.88
C LYS A 20 13.36 -12.43 3.53
N ASP A 21 13.61 -12.30 4.84
CA ASP A 21 14.45 -13.22 5.60
C ASP A 21 13.74 -14.55 5.87
N ARG A 22 13.84 -15.48 4.91
CA ARG A 22 13.26 -16.83 5.00
C ARG A 22 13.95 -17.72 6.04
N GLN A 23 15.09 -17.32 6.59
CA GLN A 23 15.76 -18.09 7.64
C GLN A 23 15.15 -17.81 9.01
N ASN A 24 14.52 -16.64 9.19
CA ASN A 24 13.80 -16.30 10.40
C ASN A 24 12.34 -16.80 10.33
N PRO A 25 11.91 -17.72 11.22
CA PRO A 25 10.54 -18.28 11.19
C PRO A 25 9.43 -17.22 11.27
N ILE A 26 9.71 -16.07 11.91
CA ILE A 26 8.74 -14.97 12.03
C ILE A 26 8.32 -14.39 10.66
N PHE A 27 9.17 -14.53 9.63
CA PHE A 27 8.86 -14.11 8.27
C PHE A 27 7.60 -14.81 7.72
N PHE A 28 7.42 -16.09 8.05
CA PHE A 28 6.26 -16.87 7.58
C PHE A 28 4.99 -16.49 8.31
N ILE A 29 5.10 -16.02 9.57
CA ILE A 29 3.96 -15.49 10.33
C ILE A 29 3.50 -14.14 9.75
N THR A 30 4.43 -13.34 9.23
CA THR A 30 4.11 -12.03 8.61
C THR A 30 3.57 -12.09 7.18
N ASN A 31 3.78 -13.21 6.49
CA ASN A 31 3.22 -13.42 5.16
C ASN A 31 1.86 -14.10 5.27
N ALA A 32 0.82 -13.47 4.74
CA ALA A 32 -0.49 -14.09 4.55
C ALA A 32 -0.52 -15.23 3.52
N CYS A 33 0.60 -15.56 2.89
CA CYS A 33 0.68 -16.63 1.92
C CYS A 33 2.06 -17.29 1.97
N GLY A 34 2.07 -18.61 2.10
CA GLY A 34 3.27 -19.44 2.04
C GLY A 34 3.17 -20.65 2.96
N SER A 35 3.68 -21.79 2.49
CA SER A 35 3.95 -22.92 3.39
C SER A 35 5.12 -22.55 4.30
N PRO A 36 5.04 -22.81 5.62
CA PRO A 36 6.19 -22.67 6.49
C PRO A 36 7.32 -23.62 6.04
N PRO A 37 8.58 -23.39 6.44
CA PRO A 37 9.67 -24.34 6.25
C PRO A 37 9.28 -25.73 6.76
N LYS A 38 9.83 -26.78 6.14
CA LYS A 38 9.47 -28.19 6.48
C LYS A 38 9.70 -28.50 7.96
N GLU A 39 10.69 -27.85 8.56
CA GLU A 39 11.10 -27.98 9.94
C GLU A 39 10.04 -27.40 10.89
N ALA A 40 9.56 -26.17 10.60
CA ALA A 40 8.49 -25.52 11.36
C ALA A 40 7.14 -26.24 11.21
N SER A 41 6.86 -26.78 10.01
CA SER A 41 5.66 -27.61 9.80
C SER A 41 5.65 -28.87 10.67
N LYS A 42 6.82 -29.44 10.99
CA LYS A 42 6.96 -30.66 11.80
C LYS A 42 7.02 -30.38 13.29
N LEU A 43 7.65 -29.28 13.71
CA LEU A 43 7.87 -28.94 15.13
C LEU A 43 6.63 -28.36 15.80
N ASP A 44 5.90 -27.46 15.13
CA ASP A 44 4.80 -26.70 15.74
C ASP A 44 3.41 -27.27 15.41
N GLY A 45 3.35 -28.47 14.81
CA GLY A 45 2.08 -29.10 14.43
C GLY A 45 1.28 -28.29 13.40
N TRP A 46 1.95 -27.52 12.54
CA TRP A 46 1.28 -26.67 11.56
C TRP A 46 0.45 -27.54 10.59
N PRO A 47 -0.87 -27.33 10.47
CA PRO A 47 -1.69 -28.25 9.69
C PRO A 47 -1.31 -28.16 8.20
N GLN A 48 -1.04 -29.32 7.58
CA GLN A 48 -0.62 -29.44 6.17
C GLN A 48 -1.57 -28.79 5.15
N ARG A 49 -2.84 -28.57 5.54
CA ARG A 49 -3.90 -27.93 4.74
C ARG A 49 -4.32 -26.55 5.23
N SER A 50 -3.65 -26.03 6.27
CA SER A 50 -3.80 -24.66 6.77
C SER A 50 -2.62 -23.82 6.32
N VAL A 51 -2.21 -24.02 5.06
CA VAL A 51 -1.43 -23.00 4.35
C VAL A 51 -2.30 -21.77 4.32
N ILE A 52 -1.74 -20.65 4.74
CA ILE A 52 -2.48 -19.41 4.80
C ILE A 52 -3.04 -19.14 3.39
N SER A 53 -4.37 -19.09 3.31
CA SER A 53 -5.14 -19.18 2.08
C SER A 53 -4.94 -17.95 1.20
N ASP A 54 -4.76 -18.20 -0.10
CA ASP A 54 -4.75 -17.19 -1.18
C ASP A 54 -6.12 -16.47 -1.32
N SER A 55 -7.13 -16.91 -0.57
CA SER A 55 -8.49 -16.35 -0.55
C SER A 55 -8.67 -15.07 0.29
N LYS A 56 -7.59 -14.34 0.60
CA LYS A 56 -7.64 -13.03 1.32
C LYS A 56 -8.13 -13.12 2.78
N THR A 57 -8.16 -14.31 3.38
CA THR A 57 -8.69 -14.53 4.74
C THR A 57 -7.64 -14.39 5.85
N SER A 58 -6.43 -13.94 5.54
CA SER A 58 -5.33 -13.75 6.48
C SER A 58 -4.62 -12.42 6.29
N ALA A 59 -4.07 -11.89 7.38
CA ALA A 59 -3.39 -10.60 7.40
C ALA A 59 -1.92 -10.77 6.98
N GLY A 60 -1.59 -10.33 5.77
CA GLY A 60 -0.20 -10.10 5.36
C GLY A 60 0.14 -8.64 5.59
N MET A 61 1.40 -8.32 5.89
CA MET A 61 1.79 -6.94 6.20
C MET A 61 1.57 -5.97 5.01
N ASP A 62 1.66 -6.43 3.75
CA ASP A 62 1.33 -5.62 2.57
C ASP A 62 0.01 -6.06 1.92
N ARG A 63 -1.08 -5.37 2.26
CA ARG A 63 -2.39 -5.53 1.63
C ARG A 63 -2.43 -4.78 0.30
N THR A 64 -1.73 -5.30 -0.70
CA THR A 64 -1.60 -4.67 -2.03
C THR A 64 -2.93 -4.49 -2.75
N ASP A 65 -3.92 -5.34 -2.49
CA ASP A 65 -5.27 -5.20 -3.03
C ASP A 65 -6.04 -4.04 -2.40
N ASP A 66 -5.81 -3.74 -1.12
CA ASP A 66 -6.43 -2.61 -0.44
C ASP A 66 -5.86 -1.28 -0.93
N ILE A 67 -4.55 -1.21 -1.24
CA ILE A 67 -3.94 -0.03 -1.88
C ILE A 67 -4.53 0.20 -3.28
N LYS A 68 -4.63 -0.85 -4.10
CA LYS A 68 -5.25 -0.77 -5.44
C LYS A 68 -6.70 -0.29 -5.35
N LYS A 69 -7.49 -0.84 -4.42
CA LYS A 69 -8.88 -0.42 -4.18
C LYS A 69 -8.95 1.03 -3.71
N ALA A 70 -8.07 1.45 -2.81
CA ALA A 70 -8.05 2.83 -2.30
C ALA A 70 -7.74 3.83 -3.42
N VAL A 71 -6.73 3.55 -4.26
CA VAL A 71 -6.41 4.37 -5.45
C VAL A 71 -7.62 4.49 -6.37
N TYR A 72 -8.33 3.37 -6.64
CA TYR A 72 -9.57 3.41 -7.42
C TYR A 72 -10.66 4.28 -6.77
N GLN A 73 -10.85 4.18 -5.45
CA GLN A 73 -11.85 5.00 -4.75
C GLN A 73 -11.52 6.48 -4.83
N VAL A 74 -10.24 6.86 -4.73
CA VAL A 74 -9.85 8.27 -4.90
C VAL A 74 -10.14 8.77 -6.31
N LEU A 75 -9.81 7.99 -7.34
CA LEU A 75 -10.17 8.31 -8.72
C LEU A 75 -11.69 8.47 -8.89
N LYS A 76 -12.48 7.56 -8.32
CA LYS A 76 -13.95 7.62 -8.37
C LYS A 76 -14.50 8.88 -7.69
N ILE A 77 -13.99 9.24 -6.51
CA ILE A 77 -14.35 10.49 -5.82
C ILE A 77 -13.99 11.67 -6.69
N GLY A 78 -12.76 11.67 -7.21
CA GLY A 78 -12.24 12.68 -8.12
C GLY A 78 -13.17 12.89 -9.31
N ILE A 79 -13.66 11.82 -9.95
CA ILE A 79 -14.60 11.88 -11.10
C ILE A 79 -16.00 12.35 -10.69
N THR A 80 -16.51 11.89 -9.55
CA THR A 80 -17.89 12.20 -9.13
C THR A 80 -18.04 13.60 -8.54
N HIS A 81 -16.95 14.20 -8.05
CA HIS A 81 -16.97 15.50 -7.36
C HIS A 81 -16.09 16.56 -8.07
N GLN A 82 -15.82 16.38 -9.37
CA GLN A 82 -14.95 17.27 -10.17
C GLN A 82 -15.37 18.75 -10.16
N SER A 83 -16.68 19.01 -10.03
CA SER A 83 -17.23 20.37 -9.99
C SER A 83 -16.84 21.15 -8.73
N GLN A 84 -16.31 20.46 -7.71
CA GLN A 84 -15.91 21.07 -6.45
C GLN A 84 -14.39 21.02 -6.29
N ARG A 85 -13.72 22.12 -6.66
CA ARG A 85 -12.25 22.20 -6.79
C ARG A 85 -11.45 22.15 -5.47
N ASN A 86 -12.11 22.03 -4.32
CA ASN A 86 -11.49 22.22 -2.99
C ASN A 86 -11.41 20.93 -2.14
N TYR A 87 -11.47 19.75 -2.75
CA TYR A 87 -11.33 18.49 -2.01
C TYR A 87 -9.92 17.93 -2.08
N LYS A 88 -9.42 17.54 -0.91
CA LYS A 88 -8.20 16.77 -0.73
C LYS A 88 -8.56 15.33 -0.43
N THR A 89 -7.77 14.40 -0.96
CA THR A 89 -8.00 12.97 -0.78
C THR A 89 -6.82 12.31 -0.09
N ALA A 90 -7.11 11.47 0.91
CA ALA A 90 -6.10 10.75 1.66
C ALA A 90 -6.42 9.25 1.65
N ILE A 91 -5.41 8.43 1.40
CA ILE A 91 -5.46 6.99 1.64
C ILE A 91 -4.94 6.76 3.06
N ILE A 92 -5.77 6.18 3.92
CA ILE A 92 -5.42 5.96 5.33
C ILE A 92 -5.38 4.46 5.61
N SER A 93 -4.29 4.00 6.22
CA SER A 93 -4.10 2.60 6.61
C SER A 93 -3.39 2.52 7.95
N ASN A 94 -3.52 1.39 8.65
CA ASN A 94 -2.73 1.16 9.86
C ASN A 94 -1.25 0.95 9.53
N LEU A 95 -0.94 0.31 8.41
CA LEU A 95 0.41 -0.05 8.00
C LEU A 95 0.73 0.50 6.60
N PRO A 96 1.99 0.89 6.34
CA PRO A 96 2.47 1.20 4.99
C PRO A 96 2.67 -0.07 4.17
N ALA A 97 2.94 0.12 2.88
CA ALA A 97 3.31 -0.95 1.95
C ALA A 97 4.79 -1.33 2.11
N TYR A 98 5.16 -1.88 3.26
CA TYR A 98 6.55 -2.12 3.69
C TYR A 98 7.49 -2.72 2.63
N ARG A 99 7.02 -3.62 1.78
CA ARG A 99 7.82 -4.23 0.72
C ARG A 99 7.43 -3.71 -0.66
N HIS A 100 6.14 -3.51 -0.90
CA HIS A 100 5.63 -3.21 -2.25
C HIS A 100 5.29 -1.74 -2.49
N GLN A 101 5.77 -0.82 -1.65
CA GLN A 101 5.61 0.62 -1.85
C GLN A 101 6.13 1.07 -3.22
N ASP A 102 7.27 0.56 -3.64
CA ASP A 102 7.89 0.92 -4.92
C ASP A 102 7.06 0.45 -6.12
N ASP A 103 6.31 -0.64 -5.95
CA ASP A 103 5.48 -1.23 -7.01
C ASP A 103 4.07 -0.64 -7.06
N TYR A 104 3.47 -0.34 -5.90
CA TYR A 104 2.04 0.00 -5.81
C TYR A 104 1.73 1.41 -5.30
N VAL A 105 2.72 2.12 -4.75
CA VAL A 105 2.53 3.47 -4.21
C VAL A 105 3.35 4.49 -4.99
N ARG A 106 4.68 4.33 -5.04
CA ARG A 106 5.59 5.28 -5.69
C ARG A 106 5.20 5.64 -7.13
N PRO A 107 4.74 4.71 -7.98
CA PRO A 107 4.36 5.05 -9.35
C PRO A 107 3.21 6.06 -9.42
N PHE A 108 2.35 6.13 -8.41
CA PHE A 108 1.18 7.02 -8.39
C PHE A 108 1.42 8.36 -7.67
N VAL A 109 2.51 8.49 -6.90
CA VAL A 109 2.82 9.73 -6.16
C VAL A 109 2.96 10.92 -7.11
N ASN A 110 3.62 10.72 -8.25
CA ASN A 110 3.90 11.75 -9.24
C ASN A 110 2.98 11.69 -10.47
N VAL A 111 1.85 11.00 -10.37
CA VAL A 111 0.86 10.92 -11.47
C VAL A 111 -0.17 12.02 -11.32
N LEU A 112 -0.42 12.68 -12.45
CA LEU A 112 -1.52 13.61 -12.64
C LEU A 112 -2.53 13.00 -13.60
N TRP A 113 -3.81 13.29 -13.38
CA TRP A 113 -4.90 12.88 -14.25
C TRP A 113 -5.87 14.05 -14.46
N GLY A 114 -6.57 14.08 -15.59
CA GLY A 114 -7.54 15.13 -15.93
C GLY A 114 -8.55 14.61 -16.94
N ASN A 115 -9.59 15.39 -17.22
CA ASN A 115 -10.57 15.00 -18.22
C ASN A 115 -10.08 15.34 -19.62
N GLU A 116 -10.45 14.52 -20.59
CA GLU A 116 -10.17 14.79 -22.00
C GLU A 116 -10.85 16.09 -22.49
N ALA A 117 -12.04 16.40 -21.96
CA ALA A 117 -12.77 17.64 -22.28
C ALA A 117 -12.03 18.92 -21.85
N ASP A 118 -11.06 18.81 -20.96
CA ASP A 118 -10.23 19.93 -20.48
C ASP A 118 -9.01 20.18 -21.38
N ILE A 119 -8.80 19.35 -22.41
CA ILE A 119 -7.71 19.47 -23.36
C ILE A 119 -8.01 20.58 -24.38
N GLU A 120 -7.04 21.46 -24.55
CA GLU A 120 -7.04 22.56 -25.51
C GLU A 120 -6.05 22.26 -26.64
N SER A 121 -6.40 22.61 -27.88
CA SER A 121 -5.51 22.45 -29.03
C SER A 121 -4.88 23.80 -29.37
N ILE A 122 -3.54 23.88 -29.28
CA ILE A 122 -2.77 25.08 -29.61
C ILE A 122 -1.68 24.66 -30.57
N ASN A 123 -1.64 25.26 -31.78
CA ASN A 123 -0.63 24.97 -32.80
C ASN A 123 -0.48 23.45 -33.11
N ASN A 124 -1.61 22.74 -33.29
CA ASN A 124 -1.67 21.29 -33.51
C ASN A 124 -1.07 20.42 -32.39
N LYS A 125 -1.00 20.94 -31.17
CA LYS A 125 -0.59 20.18 -29.99
C LYS A 125 -1.68 20.23 -28.93
N ALA A 126 -1.90 19.11 -28.26
CA ALA A 126 -2.82 18.99 -27.15
C ALA A 126 -2.16 19.50 -25.86
N PHE A 127 -2.85 20.37 -25.14
CA PHE A 127 -2.44 20.92 -23.85
C PHE A 127 -3.55 20.75 -22.83
N ILE A 128 -3.19 20.54 -21.57
CA ILE A 128 -4.12 20.63 -20.46
C ILE A 128 -3.47 21.51 -19.40
N SER A 129 -4.24 22.48 -18.92
CA SER A 129 -3.72 23.42 -17.94
C SER A 129 -3.52 22.76 -16.58
N ARG A 130 -2.51 23.19 -15.82
CA ARG A 130 -2.09 22.50 -14.58
C ARG A 130 -3.20 22.49 -13.53
N GLU A 131 -4.00 23.54 -13.44
CA GLU A 131 -5.14 23.66 -12.53
C GLU A 131 -6.33 22.75 -12.91
N LYS A 132 -6.34 22.21 -14.13
CA LYS A 132 -7.31 21.18 -14.58
C LYS A 132 -6.81 19.75 -14.33
N LEU A 133 -5.57 19.60 -13.85
CA LEU A 133 -4.97 18.32 -13.48
C LEU A 133 -5.08 18.06 -11.98
N ASN A 134 -5.49 16.84 -11.65
CA ASN A 134 -5.65 16.34 -10.30
C ASN A 134 -4.57 15.31 -9.96
N TYR A 135 -4.24 15.22 -8.68
CA TYR A 135 -3.40 14.13 -8.18
C TYR A 135 -4.23 12.85 -8.01
N ILE A 136 -3.58 11.68 -8.08
CA ILE A 136 -4.23 10.39 -7.76
C ILE A 136 -4.61 10.29 -6.29
N PHE A 137 -3.86 10.94 -5.40
CA PHE A 137 -4.18 11.17 -3.98
C PHE A 137 -3.33 12.33 -3.49
N ASP A 138 -3.79 13.06 -2.47
CA ASP A 138 -2.98 14.11 -1.84
C ASP A 138 -2.07 13.55 -0.74
N TYR A 139 -2.53 12.56 0.01
CA TYR A 139 -1.77 12.02 1.15
C TYR A 139 -1.90 10.50 1.28
N ILE A 140 -0.86 9.87 1.81
CA ILE A 140 -0.93 8.49 2.33
C ILE A 140 -0.55 8.54 3.81
N ILE A 141 -1.51 8.24 4.68
CA ILE A 141 -1.34 8.35 6.12
C ILE A 141 -1.35 6.96 6.73
N THR A 142 -0.29 6.66 7.47
CA THR A 142 -0.05 5.36 8.11
C THR A 142 0.46 5.55 9.53
N LEU A 143 0.24 4.57 10.42
CA LEU A 143 0.75 4.67 11.80
C LEU A 143 2.28 4.54 11.88
N ASP A 144 2.89 3.94 10.85
CA ASP A 144 4.34 3.81 10.67
C ASP A 144 4.65 4.30 9.25
N ASP A 145 5.62 5.20 9.08
CA ASP A 145 6.09 5.72 7.78
C ASP A 145 5.03 6.46 6.92
N THR A 146 4.50 7.58 7.43
CA THR A 146 3.55 8.44 6.69
C THR A 146 4.24 9.19 5.56
N ILE A 147 3.58 9.28 4.39
CA ILE A 147 4.07 10.02 3.23
C ILE A 147 3.14 11.20 2.96
N LEU A 148 3.61 12.41 3.24
CA LEU A 148 2.89 13.63 2.87
C LEU A 148 3.43 14.16 1.53
N ARG A 149 2.52 14.62 0.67
CA ARG A 149 2.92 15.24 -0.59
C ARG A 149 3.65 16.55 -0.32
N GLY A 150 4.92 16.61 -0.74
CA GLY A 150 5.80 17.77 -0.51
C GLY A 150 6.99 17.47 0.41
N ASP A 151 6.98 16.33 1.10
CA ASP A 151 8.14 15.88 1.88
C ASP A 151 9.32 15.58 0.95
N LYS A 152 10.54 16.03 1.32
CA LYS A 152 11.76 15.59 0.65
C LYS A 152 12.02 14.15 1.04
N ILE A 153 11.88 13.24 0.09
CA ILE A 153 12.25 11.81 0.22
C ILE A 153 13.73 11.65 -0.08
#